data_AF-A0A0M3JZ03-F1
#
_entry.id   AF-A0A0M3JZ03-F1
#
_cell.length_a   1.000
_cell.length_b   1.000
_cell.length_c   1.000
_cell.angle_alpha   90.00
_cell.angle_beta   90.00
_cell.angle_gamma   90.00
#
_symmetry.space_group_name_H-M   'P 1'
#
loop_
_entity.id
_entity.type
_entity.pdbx_description
1 polymer ?
#
loop_
_entity_poly.entity_id
_entity_poly.type
_entity_poly.pdbx_seq_one_letter_code
_entity_poly.pdbx_strand_id
1 'polypeptide(L)'
;MSSDECQTCRTPRALTSDEINKLNSEIAVNEFKKNRLEIEAQKNWDRFYKRNKDKFFKDRHWSREDFITLCPHINLESELTYLEAGCGVGNMLFPLMDYFPLWNVVAFDFSSNAIQLLIERFKQTKQQTNSLTVFVADLCDTEHFPPVQLPLSDSTSTRDAAITRNDQDSKSTLSSSQTFVSEPLSSESPSISRSQDDCIRSDHEDNTSNQFRNIVSIQHAHRSDHSSPSTHSECIQLSQSNPSDHPSESFCYYSHKSVHFNGADLATLIFVLSAIHPNKHRIAVQNLTKLIKKGGTVIVRDYGINDHAMIRFGRGTKLHERFYARQDGTRAFYFKLGLFTYLFFI
;
A
#
# COMPACT_ATOMS: atom_id res chain seq x y z
N MET A 1 -2.87 10.84 46.08
CA MET A 1 -1.95 11.26 45.01
C MET A 1 -2.00 10.19 43.95
N SER A 2 -2.57 10.53 42.80
CA SER A 2 -2.82 9.63 41.67
C SER A 2 -1.50 9.30 40.98
N SER A 3 -1.32 8.01 40.68
CA SER A 3 -0.36 7.52 39.70
C SER A 3 -1.09 6.54 38.78
N ASP A 4 -2.02 7.06 37.97
CA ASP A 4 -2.51 6.35 36.80
C ASP A 4 -1.45 6.47 35.71
N GLU A 5 -0.44 5.59 35.78
CA GLU A 5 0.47 5.38 34.65
C GLU A 5 -0.34 4.80 33.49
N CYS A 6 -0.38 5.53 32.38
CA CYS A 6 -0.93 5.08 31.10
C CYS A 6 -0.19 3.82 30.66
N GLN A 7 -0.82 2.67 30.91
CA GLN A 7 -0.25 1.35 30.76
C GLN A 7 -0.34 0.87 29.30
N THR A 8 0.40 1.46 28.35
CA THR A 8 0.36 0.97 26.95
C THR A 8 1.68 0.91 26.17
N CYS A 9 2.85 1.21 26.76
CA CYS A 9 4.13 0.89 26.11
C CYS A 9 4.56 -0.54 26.44
N ARG A 10 4.11 -1.53 25.65
CA ARG A 10 4.61 -2.91 25.79
C ARG A 10 6.06 -2.95 25.33
N THR A 11 6.99 -3.26 26.24
CA THR A 11 8.39 -3.52 25.87
C THR A 11 8.48 -4.72 24.93
N PRO A 12 9.39 -4.74 23.94
CA PRO A 12 9.60 -5.92 23.10
C PRO A 12 9.84 -7.16 23.95
N ARG A 13 9.29 -8.32 23.54
CA ARG A 13 9.55 -9.60 24.20
C ARG A 13 11.05 -9.85 24.30
N ALA A 14 11.50 -10.31 25.46
CA ALA A 14 12.85 -10.82 25.62
C ALA A 14 13.02 -12.15 24.87
N LEU A 15 14.10 -12.28 24.10
CA LEU A 15 14.46 -13.52 23.42
C LEU A 15 15.14 -14.48 24.40
N THR A 16 14.88 -15.77 24.23
CA THR A 16 15.66 -16.83 24.90
C THR A 16 17.07 -16.91 24.32
N SER A 17 18.02 -17.51 25.04
CA SER A 17 19.38 -17.72 24.56
C SER A 17 19.43 -18.50 23.24
N ASP A 18 18.56 -19.49 23.07
CA ASP A 18 18.48 -20.29 21.84
C ASP A 18 17.99 -19.45 20.64
N GLU A 19 17.00 -18.59 20.86
CA GLU A 19 16.51 -17.66 19.82
C GLU A 19 17.57 -16.63 19.42
N ILE A 20 18.33 -16.11 20.39
CA ILE A 20 19.45 -15.20 20.13
C ILE A 20 20.53 -15.91 19.31
N ASN A 21 20.93 -17.11 19.74
CA ASN A 21 21.93 -17.91 19.05
C ASN A 21 21.49 -18.24 17.62
N LYS A 22 20.20 -18.59 17.44
CA LYS A 22 19.62 -18.80 16.12
C LYS A 22 19.76 -17.57 15.24
N LEU A 23 19.26 -16.40 15.67
CA LEU A 23 19.31 -15.17 14.87
C LEU A 23 20.74 -14.73 14.53
N ASN A 24 21.67 -14.92 15.47
CA ASN A 24 23.09 -14.61 15.27
C ASN A 24 23.76 -15.57 14.27
N SER A 25 23.30 -16.82 14.19
CA SER A 25 23.82 -17.82 13.24
C SER A 25 23.33 -17.64 11.80
N GLU A 26 22.31 -16.80 11.58
CA GLU A 26 21.73 -16.62 10.25
C GLU A 26 22.61 -15.77 9.34
N ILE A 27 22.98 -16.37 8.20
CA ILE A 27 23.75 -15.74 7.14
C ILE A 27 22.80 -15.19 6.07
N ALA A 28 23.06 -13.96 5.63
CA ALA A 28 22.31 -13.35 4.54
C ALA A 28 22.54 -14.10 3.22
N VAL A 29 21.50 -14.17 2.38
CA VAL A 29 21.60 -14.72 1.03
C VAL A 29 22.53 -13.88 0.15
N ASN A 30 22.98 -14.45 -0.98
CA ASN A 30 23.83 -13.73 -1.94
C ASN A 30 23.11 -12.54 -2.61
N GLU A 31 23.89 -11.62 -3.18
CA GLU A 31 23.37 -10.41 -3.83
C GLU A 31 22.45 -10.72 -5.03
N PHE A 32 22.74 -11.77 -5.79
CA PHE A 32 21.87 -12.19 -6.89
C PHE A 32 20.44 -12.46 -6.42
N LYS A 33 20.26 -13.20 -5.31
CA LYS A 33 18.94 -13.49 -4.75
C LYS A 33 18.27 -12.22 -4.19
N LYS A 34 19.02 -11.32 -3.54
CA LYS A 34 18.48 -10.04 -3.05
C LYS A 34 17.96 -9.18 -4.19
N ASN A 35 18.77 -8.99 -5.23
CA ASN A 35 18.43 -8.19 -6.40
C ASN A 35 17.23 -8.74 -7.14
N ARG A 36 17.17 -10.07 -7.35
CA ARG A 36 16.00 -10.71 -7.97
C ARG A 36 14.72 -10.47 -7.18
N LEU A 37 14.77 -10.59 -5.84
CA LEU A 37 13.60 -10.36 -4.99
C LEU A 37 13.12 -8.90 -5.00
N GLU A 38 14.03 -7.95 -5.14
CA GLU A 38 13.68 -6.53 -5.30
C GLU A 38 13.04 -6.27 -6.66
N ILE A 39 13.64 -6.75 -7.75
CA ILE A 39 13.11 -6.59 -9.12
C ILE A 39 11.74 -7.27 -9.27
N GLU A 40 11.54 -8.42 -8.64
CA GLU A 40 10.28 -9.18 -8.70
C GLU A 40 9.28 -8.83 -7.59
N ALA A 41 9.51 -7.78 -6.80
CA ALA A 41 8.69 -7.50 -5.61
C ALA A 41 7.19 -7.44 -5.93
N GLN A 42 6.79 -6.74 -7.01
CA GLN A 42 5.38 -6.67 -7.45
C GLN A 42 4.84 -8.04 -7.86
N LYS A 43 5.60 -8.75 -8.71
CA LYS A 43 5.23 -10.08 -9.20
C LYS A 43 5.04 -11.09 -8.06
N ASN A 44 5.82 -10.98 -6.98
CA ASN A 44 5.66 -11.82 -5.79
C ASN A 44 4.32 -11.57 -5.11
N TRP A 45 3.92 -10.30 -4.93
CA TRP A 45 2.60 -9.95 -4.38
C TRP A 45 1.46 -10.35 -5.31
N ASP A 46 1.59 -10.15 -6.62
CA ASP A 46 0.60 -10.60 -7.60
C ASP A 46 0.41 -12.12 -7.54
N ARG A 47 1.49 -12.90 -7.45
CA ARG A 47 1.43 -14.36 -7.26
C ARG A 47 0.78 -14.73 -5.94
N PHE A 48 1.09 -14.01 -4.87
CA PHE A 48 0.48 -14.23 -3.56
C PHE A 48 -1.04 -14.08 -3.63
N TYR A 49 -1.55 -12.96 -4.16
CA TYR A 49 -2.99 -12.74 -4.26
C TYR A 49 -3.67 -13.68 -5.27
N LYS A 50 -3.01 -14.00 -6.38
CA LYS A 50 -3.50 -15.01 -7.33
C LYS A 50 -3.68 -16.38 -6.66
N ARG A 51 -2.76 -16.77 -5.78
CA ARG A 51 -2.81 -18.07 -5.08
C ARG A 51 -3.84 -18.09 -3.96
N ASN A 52 -3.82 -17.06 -3.11
CA ASN A 52 -4.57 -17.11 -1.85
C ASN A 52 -5.93 -16.38 -1.90
N LYS A 53 -6.18 -15.58 -2.94
CA LYS A 53 -7.40 -14.78 -3.13
C LYS A 53 -7.71 -13.93 -1.88
N ASP A 54 -8.94 -13.99 -1.39
CA ASP A 54 -9.48 -13.30 -0.22
C ASP A 54 -9.45 -14.13 1.08
N LYS A 55 -8.85 -15.32 1.04
CA LYS A 55 -8.95 -16.31 2.13
C LYS A 55 -7.75 -16.35 3.07
N PHE A 56 -6.67 -15.64 2.73
CA PHE A 56 -5.44 -15.69 3.52
C PHE A 56 -5.58 -14.93 4.85
N PHE A 57 -6.03 -13.68 4.76
CA PHE A 57 -6.24 -12.84 5.93
C PHE A 57 -7.72 -12.84 6.30
N LYS A 58 -8.00 -12.84 7.59
CA LYS A 58 -9.36 -12.61 8.10
C LYS A 58 -9.68 -11.13 8.06
N ASP A 59 -10.98 -10.82 8.04
CA ASP A 59 -11.45 -9.46 8.21
C ASP A 59 -11.10 -8.91 9.59
N ARG A 60 -10.59 -7.68 9.61
CA ARG A 60 -9.96 -7.05 10.79
C ARG A 60 -10.97 -6.24 11.60
N HIS A 61 -12.01 -6.88 12.12
CA HIS A 61 -13.06 -6.20 12.91
C HIS A 61 -12.56 -5.45 14.15
N TRP A 62 -11.37 -5.80 14.66
CA TRP A 62 -10.72 -5.08 15.76
C TRP A 62 -10.31 -3.64 15.40
N SER A 63 -10.26 -3.28 14.11
CA SER A 63 -9.83 -1.96 13.65
C SER A 63 -10.72 -0.83 14.18
N ARG A 64 -12.03 -1.07 14.35
CA ARG A 64 -12.97 -0.08 14.88
C ARG A 64 -12.53 0.47 16.24
N GLU A 65 -12.27 -0.43 17.18
CA GLU A 65 -11.89 -0.06 18.55
C GLU A 65 -10.49 0.59 18.59
N ASP A 66 -9.56 0.11 17.73
CA ASP A 66 -8.26 0.75 17.56
C ASP A 66 -8.42 2.20 17.07
N PHE A 67 -9.29 2.47 16.09
CA PHE A 67 -9.51 3.83 15.59
C PHE A 67 -10.15 4.73 16.65
N ILE A 68 -11.17 4.26 17.37
CA ILE A 68 -11.81 5.02 18.46
C ILE A 68 -10.76 5.38 19.53
N THR A 69 -9.90 4.42 19.88
CA THR A 69 -8.86 4.61 20.89
C THR A 69 -7.74 5.54 20.41
N LEU A 70 -7.31 5.39 19.16
CA LEU A 70 -6.13 6.08 18.62
C LEU A 70 -6.45 7.45 18.02
N CYS A 71 -7.71 7.72 17.68
CA CYS A 71 -8.12 8.98 17.07
C CYS A 71 -9.27 9.64 17.84
N PRO A 72 -9.15 9.86 19.16
CA PRO A 72 -10.22 10.47 19.96
C PRO A 72 -10.52 11.92 19.55
N HIS A 73 -9.61 12.57 18.83
CA HIS A 73 -9.76 13.91 18.29
C HIS A 73 -10.53 13.96 16.95
N ILE A 74 -10.80 12.81 16.33
CA ILE A 74 -11.53 12.72 15.06
C ILE A 74 -12.96 12.27 15.36
N ASN A 75 -13.95 12.99 14.84
CA ASN A 75 -15.33 12.51 14.85
C ASN A 75 -15.51 11.44 13.77
N LEU A 76 -15.26 10.17 14.11
CA LEU A 76 -15.32 9.04 13.20
C LEU A 76 -16.73 8.80 12.61
N GLU A 77 -17.79 9.33 13.23
CA GLU A 77 -19.17 9.21 12.74
C GLU A 77 -19.53 10.30 11.71
N SER A 78 -18.66 11.29 11.47
CA SER A 78 -18.86 12.33 10.46
C SER A 78 -18.28 11.95 9.09
N GLU A 79 -18.67 12.70 8.06
CA GLU A 79 -18.02 12.57 6.75
C GLU A 79 -16.54 12.93 6.85
N LEU A 80 -15.67 12.02 6.43
CA LEU A 80 -14.23 12.22 6.33
C LEU A 80 -13.65 11.42 5.16
N THR A 81 -12.45 11.79 4.72
CA THR A 81 -11.70 11.03 3.72
C THR A 81 -10.70 10.09 4.42
N TYR A 82 -10.93 8.80 4.28
CA TYR A 82 -10.08 7.74 4.82
C TYR A 82 -9.23 7.12 3.72
N LEU A 83 -7.93 6.94 3.96
CA LEU A 83 -7.01 6.31 3.03
C LEU A 83 -6.37 5.03 3.58
N GLU A 84 -6.44 3.93 2.83
CA GLU A 84 -5.69 2.70 3.11
C GLU A 84 -4.61 2.45 2.06
N ALA A 85 -3.34 2.65 2.45
CA ALA A 85 -2.19 2.27 1.64
C ALA A 85 -1.89 0.79 1.85
N GLY A 86 -1.65 0.04 0.77
CA GLY A 86 -1.46 -1.41 0.83
C GLY A 86 -2.72 -2.13 1.30
N CYS A 87 -3.86 -1.79 0.72
CA CYS A 87 -5.17 -2.27 1.15
C CYS A 87 -5.44 -3.77 0.89
N GLY A 88 -4.59 -4.41 0.09
CA GLY A 88 -4.76 -5.79 -0.35
C GLY A 88 -6.14 -6.01 -0.97
N VAL A 89 -6.84 -7.02 -0.46
CA VAL A 89 -8.21 -7.39 -0.87
C VAL A 89 -9.28 -6.81 0.05
N GLY A 90 -8.94 -5.76 0.82
CA GLY A 90 -9.87 -4.98 1.63
C GLY A 90 -10.26 -5.58 2.99
N ASN A 91 -9.51 -6.54 3.54
CA ASN A 91 -9.87 -7.18 4.82
C ASN A 91 -10.03 -6.21 6.01
N MET A 92 -9.41 -5.02 5.96
CA MET A 92 -9.67 -3.96 6.94
C MET A 92 -10.73 -2.96 6.46
N LEU A 93 -10.67 -2.59 5.17
CA LEU A 93 -11.65 -1.72 4.51
C LEU A 93 -13.10 -2.15 4.73
N PHE A 94 -13.45 -3.41 4.41
CA PHE A 94 -14.84 -3.84 4.41
C PHE A 94 -15.51 -3.72 5.79
N PRO A 95 -14.90 -4.19 6.90
CA PRO A 95 -15.42 -3.89 8.24
C PRO A 95 -15.55 -2.40 8.53
N LEU A 96 -14.55 -1.58 8.16
CA LEU A 96 -14.57 -0.14 8.43
C LEU A 96 -15.69 0.58 7.68
N MET A 97 -15.97 0.19 6.44
CA MET A 97 -17.11 0.71 5.67
C MET A 97 -18.44 0.46 6.41
N ASP A 98 -18.64 -0.75 6.93
CA ASP A 98 -19.84 -1.07 7.72
C ASP A 98 -19.96 -0.25 9.00
N TYR A 99 -18.83 0.00 9.68
CA TYR A 99 -18.82 0.79 10.91
C TYR A 99 -18.93 2.29 10.69
N PHE A 100 -18.45 2.79 9.56
CA PHE A 100 -18.34 4.22 9.26
C PHE A 100 -18.84 4.52 7.83
N PRO A 101 -20.15 4.40 7.59
CA PRO A 101 -20.73 4.47 6.24
C PRO A 101 -20.63 5.86 5.59
N LEU A 102 -20.37 6.92 6.36
CA LEU A 102 -20.20 8.28 5.84
C LEU A 102 -18.81 8.55 5.27
N TRP A 103 -17.88 7.59 5.34
CA TRP A 103 -16.52 7.80 4.88
C TRP A 103 -16.42 7.78 3.35
N ASN A 104 -15.59 8.69 2.84
CA ASN A 104 -15.04 8.64 1.50
C ASN A 104 -13.75 7.82 1.56
N VAL A 105 -13.77 6.60 1.04
CA VAL A 105 -12.65 5.66 1.14
C VAL A 105 -11.78 5.75 -0.11
N VAL A 106 -10.48 5.93 0.09
CA VAL A 106 -9.46 5.86 -0.95
C VAL A 106 -8.51 4.72 -0.62
N ALA A 107 -8.27 3.80 -1.53
CA ALA A 107 -7.41 2.67 -1.24
C ALA A 107 -6.53 2.31 -2.44
N PHE A 108 -5.30 1.91 -2.17
CA PHE A 108 -4.42 1.42 -3.20
C PHE A 108 -3.54 0.28 -2.72
N ASP A 109 -3.12 -0.54 -3.66
CA ASP A 109 -2.17 -1.63 -3.42
C ASP A 109 -1.16 -1.68 -4.57
N PHE A 110 0.00 -2.25 -4.27
CA PHE A 110 1.06 -2.46 -5.24
C PHE A 110 0.70 -3.56 -6.26
N SER A 111 -0.15 -4.50 -5.85
CA SER A 111 -0.63 -5.60 -6.67
C SER A 111 -1.92 -5.26 -7.41
N SER A 112 -1.91 -5.37 -8.74
CA SER A 112 -3.12 -5.23 -9.55
C SER A 112 -4.13 -6.35 -9.29
N ASN A 113 -3.66 -7.57 -8.98
CA ASN A 113 -4.52 -8.68 -8.60
C ASN A 113 -5.27 -8.40 -7.29
N ALA A 114 -4.62 -7.75 -6.32
CA ALA A 114 -5.27 -7.38 -5.06
C ALA A 114 -6.42 -6.40 -5.28
N ILE A 115 -6.17 -5.35 -6.06
CA ILE A 115 -7.19 -4.35 -6.43
C ILE A 115 -8.34 -4.99 -7.20
N GLN A 116 -8.05 -5.89 -8.15
CA GLN A 116 -9.10 -6.60 -8.88
C GLN A 116 -9.99 -7.42 -7.94
N LEU A 117 -9.40 -8.19 -7.02
CA LEU A 117 -10.15 -8.98 -6.04
C LEU A 117 -10.94 -8.12 -5.06
N LEU A 118 -10.39 -6.97 -4.63
CA LEU A 118 -11.10 -5.99 -3.81
C LEU A 118 -12.34 -5.48 -4.54
N ILE A 119 -12.20 -5.08 -5.81
CA ILE A 119 -13.31 -4.61 -6.64
C ILE A 119 -14.36 -5.72 -6.80
N GLU A 120 -13.96 -6.95 -7.11
CA GLU A 120 -14.87 -8.09 -7.22
C GLU A 120 -15.62 -8.35 -5.92
N ARG A 121 -14.92 -8.29 -4.78
CA ARG A 121 -15.52 -8.41 -3.46
C ARG A 121 -16.53 -7.29 -3.21
N PHE A 122 -16.18 -6.04 -3.54
CA PHE A 122 -17.07 -4.88 -3.38
C PHE A 122 -18.39 -5.02 -4.13
N LYS A 123 -18.37 -5.62 -5.32
CA LYS A 123 -19.58 -5.90 -6.12
C LYS A 123 -20.52 -6.92 -5.47
N GLN A 124 -19.96 -7.88 -4.72
CA GLN A 124 -20.71 -8.99 -4.12
C GLN A 124 -21.21 -8.63 -2.72
N THR A 125 -20.66 -7.56 -2.15
CA THR A 125 -20.94 -7.08 -0.81
C THR A 125 -22.03 -6.02 -0.78
N LYS A 126 -22.79 -5.98 0.33
CA LYS A 126 -23.76 -4.91 0.61
C LYS A 126 -23.20 -3.80 1.50
N GLN A 127 -21.88 -3.81 1.70
CA GLN A 127 -21.15 -2.84 2.51
C GLN A 127 -21.45 -1.42 2.01
N GLN A 128 -21.69 -0.52 2.95
CA GLN A 128 -22.05 0.86 2.64
C GLN A 128 -20.89 1.79 2.94
N THR A 129 -20.61 2.71 2.03
CA THR A 129 -19.64 3.78 2.21
C THR A 129 -20.08 4.94 1.31
N ASN A 130 -19.73 6.18 1.67
CA ASN A 130 -20.12 7.34 0.86
C ASN A 130 -19.52 7.29 -0.55
N SER A 131 -18.24 6.91 -0.64
CA SER A 131 -17.57 6.61 -1.91
C SER A 131 -16.40 5.66 -1.71
N LEU A 132 -16.07 4.88 -2.73
CA LEU A 132 -14.86 4.06 -2.77
C LEU A 132 -14.05 4.38 -4.03
N THR A 133 -12.84 4.88 -3.87
CA THR A 133 -11.87 5.08 -4.93
C THR A 133 -10.72 4.11 -4.76
N VAL A 134 -10.43 3.32 -5.79
CA VAL A 134 -9.33 2.36 -5.79
C VAL A 134 -8.42 2.49 -6.99
N PHE A 135 -7.12 2.26 -6.79
CA PHE A 135 -6.12 2.29 -7.85
C PHE A 135 -4.92 1.41 -7.51
N VAL A 136 -4.15 1.04 -8.52
CA VAL A 136 -2.86 0.36 -8.35
C VAL A 136 -1.77 1.42 -8.23
N ALA A 137 -0.92 1.33 -7.21
CA ALA A 137 0.21 2.26 -7.04
C ALA A 137 1.40 1.62 -6.32
N ASP A 138 2.60 1.96 -6.75
CA ASP A 138 3.82 1.73 -5.97
C ASP A 138 4.07 2.94 -5.07
N LEU A 139 3.94 2.74 -3.75
CA LEU A 139 4.23 3.79 -2.77
C LEU A 139 5.70 4.27 -2.82
N CYS A 140 6.60 3.48 -3.42
CA CYS A 140 8.00 3.81 -3.58
C CYS A 140 8.34 4.49 -4.91
N ASP A 141 7.36 4.75 -5.80
CA ASP A 141 7.60 5.40 -7.08
C ASP A 141 8.04 6.87 -6.87
N THR A 142 9.26 7.19 -7.29
CA THR A 142 9.85 8.53 -7.14
C THR A 142 9.41 9.50 -8.23
N GLU A 143 8.89 9.00 -9.34
CA GLU A 143 8.64 9.78 -10.56
C GLU A 143 7.14 10.04 -10.76
N HIS A 144 6.30 9.04 -10.52
CA HIS A 144 4.88 9.08 -10.90
C HIS A 144 3.92 9.06 -9.70
N PHE A 145 4.41 9.23 -8.46
CA PHE A 145 3.57 9.26 -7.26
C PHE A 145 3.26 10.69 -6.77
N PRO A 146 1.98 11.02 -6.50
CA PRO A 146 0.80 10.15 -6.58
C PRO A 146 0.27 9.99 -8.02
N PRO A 147 -0.35 8.85 -8.37
CA PRO A 147 -0.93 8.64 -9.69
C PRO A 147 -2.21 9.44 -9.94
N VAL A 148 -2.81 9.98 -8.87
CA VAL A 148 -4.04 10.78 -8.91
C VAL A 148 -3.67 12.25 -9.01
N GLN A 149 -4.27 12.95 -9.98
CA GLN A 149 -4.13 14.40 -10.13
C GLN A 149 -4.85 15.10 -8.97
N LEU A 150 -4.07 15.73 -8.09
CA LEU A 150 -4.59 16.61 -7.05
C LEU A 150 -5.09 17.90 -7.70
N PRO A 151 -6.27 18.43 -7.32
CA PRO A 151 -6.68 19.76 -7.73
C PRO A 151 -5.69 20.78 -7.15
N LEU A 152 -4.91 21.42 -8.02
CA LEU A 152 -4.16 22.60 -7.64
C LEU A 152 -5.17 23.72 -7.38
N SER A 153 -5.41 24.06 -6.12
CA SER A 153 -6.10 25.30 -5.79
C SER A 153 -5.12 26.47 -6.02
N ASP A 154 -5.04 26.96 -7.26
CA ASP A 154 -4.37 28.23 -7.52
C ASP A 154 -5.21 29.37 -6.95
N SER A 155 -4.84 29.82 -5.75
CA SER A 155 -5.28 31.11 -5.23
C SER A 155 -4.41 32.20 -5.83
N THR A 156 -4.77 32.71 -7.02
CA THR A 156 -4.63 34.13 -7.40
C THR A 156 -5.30 34.40 -8.74
N SER A 157 -6.34 35.24 -8.70
CA SER A 157 -6.85 36.06 -9.80
C SER A 157 -5.70 36.72 -10.59
N THR A 158 -5.77 36.87 -11.90
CA THR A 158 -6.56 37.92 -12.55
C THR A 158 -7.03 37.56 -13.95
N ARG A 159 -8.24 38.04 -14.25
CA ARG A 159 -8.81 38.21 -15.59
C ARG A 159 -7.80 38.86 -16.53
N ASP A 160 -7.65 38.33 -17.74
CA ASP A 160 -7.53 39.14 -18.94
C ASP A 160 -8.03 38.37 -20.15
N ALA A 161 -8.90 39.04 -20.91
CA ALA A 161 -9.50 38.58 -22.14
C ALA A 161 -8.72 39.14 -23.33
N ALA A 162 -8.37 38.28 -24.30
CA ALA A 162 -8.08 38.66 -25.69
C ALA A 162 -8.19 37.38 -26.55
N ILE A 163 -9.27 37.20 -27.32
CA ILE A 163 -9.41 37.56 -28.76
C ILE A 163 -8.53 36.70 -29.68
N THR A 164 -9.22 35.76 -30.33
CA THR A 164 -9.05 35.13 -31.65
C THR A 164 -7.77 35.38 -32.47
N ARG A 165 -7.23 34.29 -33.02
CA ARG A 165 -6.92 34.14 -34.46
C ARG A 165 -6.77 32.66 -34.84
N ASN A 166 -7.53 32.28 -35.87
CA ASN A 166 -7.31 31.09 -36.71
C ASN A 166 -5.97 31.22 -37.43
N ASP A 167 -5.30 30.09 -37.69
CA ASP A 167 -4.66 29.86 -38.99
C ASP A 167 -4.55 28.35 -39.26
N GLN A 168 -4.93 28.00 -40.49
CA GLN A 168 -4.81 26.70 -41.15
C GLN A 168 -3.43 26.59 -41.82
N ASP A 169 -3.22 25.43 -42.46
CA ASP A 169 -2.17 25.09 -43.43
C ASP A 169 -0.81 24.68 -42.83
N SER A 170 -0.10 23.66 -43.32
CA SER A 170 -0.31 22.75 -44.45
C SER A 170 0.74 21.60 -44.40
N LYS A 171 0.48 20.56 -45.20
CA LYS A 171 1.26 19.33 -45.41
C LYS A 171 2.72 19.56 -45.85
N SER A 172 3.62 18.64 -45.47
CA SER A 172 4.64 18.12 -46.40
C SER A 172 5.23 16.76 -46.00
N THR A 173 5.35 15.92 -47.02
CA THR A 173 5.83 14.55 -47.18
C THR A 173 7.36 14.40 -47.12
N LEU A 174 7.89 13.23 -46.71
CA LEU A 174 8.96 12.41 -47.36
C LEU A 174 9.41 11.31 -46.36
N SER A 175 9.20 10.01 -46.63
CA SER A 175 10.02 9.08 -47.42
C SER A 175 11.32 8.61 -46.72
N SER A 176 11.40 7.34 -46.32
CA SER A 176 12.20 6.29 -47.01
C SER A 176 12.53 5.07 -46.11
N SER A 177 12.03 3.92 -46.56
CA SER A 177 12.62 2.58 -46.68
C SER A 177 13.90 2.19 -45.90
N GLN A 178 13.88 1.05 -45.20
CA GLN A 178 14.39 -0.25 -45.73
C GLN A 178 14.39 -1.37 -44.66
N THR A 179 14.06 -2.56 -45.14
CA THR A 179 14.06 -3.89 -44.54
C THR A 179 15.46 -4.47 -44.31
N PHE A 180 15.65 -5.28 -43.26
CA PHE A 180 16.59 -6.40 -43.24
C PHE A 180 16.01 -7.60 -42.47
N VAL A 181 16.15 -8.78 -43.06
CA VAL A 181 15.71 -10.09 -42.59
C VAL A 181 16.95 -10.88 -42.18
N SER A 182 16.99 -11.54 -41.02
CA SER A 182 17.57 -12.89 -40.84
C SER A 182 17.27 -13.49 -39.45
N GLU A 183 16.79 -14.73 -39.45
CA GLU A 183 16.87 -15.77 -38.39
C GLU A 183 17.85 -16.86 -38.91
N PRO A 184 18.14 -18.00 -38.23
CA PRO A 184 17.90 -18.45 -36.84
C PRO A 184 19.15 -19.15 -36.20
N LEU A 185 19.06 -19.65 -34.94
CA LEU A 185 19.44 -21.05 -34.54
C LEU A 185 19.24 -21.36 -33.03
N SER A 186 18.62 -22.54 -32.79
CA SER A 186 18.68 -23.54 -31.69
C SER A 186 19.67 -23.36 -30.51
N SER A 187 19.44 -23.81 -29.26
CA SER A 187 19.12 -25.18 -28.82
C SER A 187 19.01 -25.29 -27.28
N GLU A 188 18.17 -26.22 -26.84
CA GLU A 188 18.19 -27.13 -25.67
C GLU A 188 18.39 -26.66 -24.20
N SER A 189 17.57 -27.25 -23.34
CA SER A 189 17.56 -27.16 -21.87
C SER A 189 17.57 -28.57 -21.28
N PRO A 190 18.28 -28.83 -20.16
CA PRO A 190 18.04 -30.03 -19.36
C PRO A 190 17.20 -29.73 -18.11
N SER A 191 16.29 -30.66 -17.87
CA SER A 191 15.44 -30.84 -16.70
C SER A 191 16.26 -31.30 -15.48
N ILE A 192 16.00 -30.70 -14.32
CA ILE A 192 16.42 -31.27 -13.02
C ILE A 192 15.21 -31.27 -12.07
N SER A 193 15.03 -32.44 -11.47
CA SER A 193 13.96 -32.89 -10.59
C SER A 193 13.86 -32.11 -9.28
N ARG A 194 12.60 -31.94 -8.83
CA ARG A 194 12.22 -31.36 -7.55
C ARG A 194 12.33 -32.42 -6.45
N SER A 195 13.04 -32.12 -5.37
CA SER A 195 12.74 -32.66 -4.04
C SER A 195 11.92 -31.62 -3.28
N GLN A 196 10.70 -32.01 -2.92
CA GLN A 196 9.82 -31.28 -2.02
C GLN A 196 10.33 -31.48 -0.59
N ASP A 197 10.55 -30.39 0.13
CA ASP A 197 10.56 -30.42 1.59
C ASP A 197 9.81 -29.20 2.14
N ASP A 198 8.95 -29.51 3.08
CA ASP A 198 7.86 -28.73 3.66
C ASP A 198 8.31 -27.45 4.36
N CYS A 199 7.54 -26.36 4.18
CA CYS A 199 7.33 -25.31 5.19
C CYS A 199 6.19 -24.35 4.76
N ILE A 200 4.97 -24.87 4.61
CA ILE A 200 3.76 -24.03 4.57
C ILE A 200 2.80 -24.54 5.64
N ARG A 201 2.97 -24.04 6.87
CA ARG A 201 1.89 -24.04 7.86
C ARG A 201 1.33 -22.64 7.94
N SER A 202 0.01 -22.54 7.77
CA SER A 202 -0.78 -21.34 7.94
C SER A 202 -0.49 -20.71 9.30
N ASP A 203 -0.05 -19.45 9.29
CA ASP A 203 0.04 -18.63 10.49
C ASP A 203 -1.40 -18.40 11.00
N HIS A 204 -1.87 -19.25 11.93
CA HIS A 204 -3.01 -18.91 12.77
C HIS A 204 -2.61 -17.70 13.61
N GLU A 205 -3.28 -16.57 13.42
CA GLU A 205 -3.15 -15.36 14.23
C GLU A 205 -3.67 -15.61 15.66
N ASP A 206 -2.92 -16.40 16.43
CA ASP A 206 -3.05 -16.43 17.88
C ASP A 206 -2.21 -15.29 18.46
N ASN A 207 -2.89 -14.50 19.28
CA ASN A 207 -2.55 -13.33 20.12
C ASN A 207 -1.10 -13.21 20.66
N THR A 208 -0.07 -13.25 19.81
CA THR A 208 1.35 -13.35 20.21
C THR A 208 2.28 -12.28 19.62
N SER A 209 1.74 -11.26 18.94
CA SER A 209 2.57 -10.15 18.44
C SER A 209 2.93 -9.17 19.57
N ASN A 210 4.19 -8.73 19.63
CA ASN A 210 4.59 -7.56 20.39
C ASN A 210 4.07 -6.33 19.62
N GLN A 211 2.78 -6.04 19.81
CA GLN A 211 2.09 -5.02 19.05
C GLN A 211 2.49 -3.63 19.55
N PHE A 212 3.15 -2.85 18.68
CA PHE A 212 3.42 -1.43 18.91
C PHE A 212 2.31 -0.61 18.25
N ARG A 213 1.74 0.33 19.00
CA ARG A 213 0.71 1.28 18.56
C ARG A 213 1.33 2.67 18.58
N ASN A 214 1.40 3.36 17.44
CA ASN A 214 1.84 4.76 17.38
C ASN A 214 0.89 5.58 16.49
N ILE A 215 0.59 6.78 16.95
CA ILE A 215 -0.11 7.84 16.21
C ILE A 215 0.96 8.89 15.90
N VAL A 216 1.09 9.30 14.64
CA VAL A 216 1.95 10.43 14.30
C VAL A 216 1.11 11.51 13.62
N SER A 217 1.22 12.74 14.13
CA SER A 217 0.69 13.96 13.51
C SER A 217 1.83 14.63 12.74
N ILE A 218 1.63 14.88 11.44
CA ILE A 218 2.66 15.38 10.52
C ILE A 218 2.48 16.88 10.29
N GLN A 219 3.57 17.66 10.40
CA GLN A 219 3.59 19.11 10.11
C GLN A 219 4.42 19.38 8.84
N HIS A 220 3.79 19.78 7.73
CA HIS A 220 4.47 19.97 6.43
C HIS A 220 5.22 21.30 6.30
N ALA A 221 6.38 21.27 5.62
CA ALA A 221 7.11 22.43 5.10
C ALA A 221 7.04 22.56 3.56
N HIS A 222 7.15 23.79 3.05
CA HIS A 222 6.87 24.24 1.67
C HIS A 222 7.96 23.84 0.63
N ARG A 223 7.57 23.47 -0.61
CA ARG A 223 8.40 23.63 -1.83
C ARG A 223 7.60 23.47 -3.14
N SER A 224 8.15 24.05 -4.21
CA SER A 224 7.58 24.34 -5.54
C SER A 224 7.97 23.32 -6.63
N ASP A 225 7.07 23.11 -7.60
CA ASP A 225 7.14 22.05 -8.65
C ASP A 225 7.63 22.52 -10.04
N HIS A 226 8.15 21.54 -10.80
CA HIS A 226 8.35 21.58 -12.26
C HIS A 226 7.69 20.34 -12.91
N SER A 227 7.06 20.52 -14.08
CA SER A 227 6.24 19.50 -14.76
C SER A 227 6.90 18.88 -16.00
N SER A 228 6.65 17.58 -16.24
CA SER A 228 6.90 16.81 -17.48
C SER A 228 6.08 15.49 -17.46
N PRO A 229 5.87 14.79 -18.59
CA PRO A 229 4.59 14.10 -18.88
C PRO A 229 4.46 12.67 -18.30
N SER A 230 3.23 12.33 -17.90
CA SER A 230 2.81 11.17 -17.11
C SER A 230 2.55 9.88 -17.91
N THR A 231 3.00 8.73 -17.39
CA THR A 231 2.44 7.41 -17.69
C THR A 231 1.14 7.22 -16.88
N HIS A 232 0.02 6.92 -17.53
CA HIS A 232 -1.30 6.98 -16.89
C HIS A 232 -1.63 5.68 -16.12
N SER A 233 -1.81 5.78 -14.80
CA SER A 233 -2.44 4.73 -13.98
C SER A 233 -3.95 4.96 -13.93
N GLU A 234 -4.76 3.94 -14.21
CA GLU A 234 -6.22 4.03 -14.19
C GLU A 234 -6.74 4.05 -12.74
N CYS A 235 -7.57 5.05 -12.41
CA CYS A 235 -8.25 5.18 -11.14
C CYS A 235 -9.73 4.81 -11.30
N ILE A 236 -10.26 4.00 -10.39
CA ILE A 236 -11.64 3.51 -10.46
C ILE A 236 -12.40 4.03 -9.24
N GLN A 237 -13.42 4.85 -9.47
CA GLN A 237 -14.36 5.24 -8.44
C GLN A 237 -15.63 4.38 -8.54
N LEU A 238 -16.06 3.87 -7.40
CA LEU A 238 -17.22 3.01 -7.21
C LEU A 238 -18.23 3.73 -6.32
N SER A 239 -19.48 3.80 -6.77
CA SER A 239 -20.62 4.25 -5.96
C SER A 239 -21.79 3.26 -6.10
N GLN A 240 -22.56 3.12 -5.02
CA GLN A 240 -23.85 2.44 -5.04
C GLN A 240 -24.94 3.46 -5.43
N SER A 241 -25.76 3.17 -6.44
CA SER A 241 -26.94 3.99 -6.74
C SER A 241 -28.08 3.67 -5.76
N ASN A 242 -28.90 4.67 -5.43
CA ASN A 242 -30.04 4.51 -4.53
C ASN A 242 -31.10 3.56 -5.13
N PRO A 243 -31.76 2.68 -4.35
CA PRO A 243 -32.68 1.65 -4.86
C PRO A 243 -34.02 2.16 -5.42
N SER A 244 -34.21 3.47 -5.59
CA SER A 244 -35.49 4.05 -6.02
C SER A 244 -35.72 4.04 -7.54
N ASP A 245 -34.68 3.78 -8.35
CA ASP A 245 -34.78 3.75 -9.81
C ASP A 245 -34.42 2.35 -10.35
N HIS A 246 -35.43 1.51 -10.52
CA HIS A 246 -35.40 0.20 -11.20
C HIS A 246 -34.54 -0.93 -10.56
N PRO A 247 -35.01 -2.20 -10.60
CA PRO A 247 -34.41 -3.32 -9.85
C PRO A 247 -33.21 -3.98 -10.55
N SER A 248 -32.37 -3.21 -11.24
CA SER A 248 -31.05 -3.69 -11.71
C SER A 248 -29.97 -2.99 -10.90
N GLU A 249 -29.32 -3.71 -9.99
CA GLU A 249 -28.12 -3.26 -9.27
C GLU A 249 -27.04 -2.82 -10.28
N SER A 250 -27.04 -1.55 -10.66
CA SER A 250 -26.07 -0.96 -11.57
C SER A 250 -25.03 -0.22 -10.74
N PHE A 251 -23.96 -0.91 -10.37
CA PHE A 251 -22.74 -0.25 -9.93
C PHE A 251 -22.21 0.63 -11.07
N CYS A 252 -22.11 1.95 -10.84
CA CYS A 252 -21.48 2.84 -11.81
C CYS A 252 -19.97 2.82 -11.59
N TYR A 253 -19.23 2.33 -12.61
CA TYR A 253 -17.78 2.45 -12.68
C TYR A 253 -17.46 3.74 -13.39
N TYR A 254 -16.89 4.69 -12.66
CA TYR A 254 -16.28 5.83 -13.31
C TYR A 254 -14.78 5.59 -13.35
N SER A 255 -14.27 5.26 -14.54
CA SER A 255 -12.86 5.48 -14.86
C SER A 255 -12.69 6.99 -15.05
N HIS A 256 -12.50 7.70 -13.95
CA HIS A 256 -12.14 9.11 -14.01
C HIS A 256 -10.63 9.22 -14.18
N LYS A 257 -10.19 9.94 -15.23
CA LYS A 257 -8.79 10.37 -15.35
C LYS A 257 -8.38 11.34 -14.23
N SER A 258 -9.34 11.95 -13.54
CA SER A 258 -9.13 12.84 -12.41
C SER A 258 -10.20 12.61 -11.33
N VAL A 259 -9.82 11.98 -10.22
CA VAL A 259 -10.62 12.00 -8.98
C VAL A 259 -10.23 13.26 -8.22
N HIS A 260 -11.21 14.07 -7.82
CA HIS A 260 -10.96 15.27 -7.02
C HIS A 260 -10.60 14.87 -5.58
N PHE A 261 -9.34 14.50 -5.36
CA PHE A 261 -8.82 14.08 -4.06
C PHE A 261 -8.14 15.26 -3.36
N ASN A 262 -8.72 15.72 -2.24
CA ASN A 262 -8.21 16.85 -1.45
C ASN A 262 -7.30 16.42 -0.30
N GLY A 263 -6.73 15.21 -0.37
CA GLY A 263 -5.99 14.57 0.73
C GLY A 263 -6.90 13.83 1.71
N ALA A 264 -6.32 12.92 2.49
CA ALA A 264 -7.00 12.15 3.53
C ALA A 264 -6.94 12.84 4.89
N ASP A 265 -8.04 12.77 5.65
CA ASP A 265 -8.10 13.19 7.06
C ASP A 265 -7.46 12.13 7.96
N LEU A 266 -7.64 10.86 7.59
CA LEU A 266 -7.12 9.71 8.29
C LEU A 266 -6.55 8.70 7.29
N ALA A 267 -5.37 8.16 7.57
CA ALA A 267 -4.79 7.10 6.75
C ALA A 267 -4.16 6.00 7.58
N THR A 268 -4.05 4.81 6.98
CA THR A 268 -3.33 3.69 7.60
C THR A 268 -2.25 3.09 6.72
N LEU A 269 -1.18 2.65 7.37
CA LEU A 269 -0.17 1.71 6.86
C LEU A 269 -0.16 0.47 7.76
N ILE A 270 -0.85 -0.59 7.35
CA ILE A 270 -0.95 -1.84 8.12
C ILE A 270 -0.19 -2.96 7.40
N PHE A 271 0.94 -3.38 7.96
CA PHE A 271 1.87 -4.37 7.40
C PHE A 271 2.46 -4.00 6.02
N VAL A 272 2.59 -2.70 5.75
CA VAL A 272 3.04 -2.17 4.45
C VAL A 272 4.55 -1.91 4.44
N LEU A 273 5.05 -1.16 5.42
CA LEU A 273 6.46 -0.77 5.42
C LEU A 273 7.35 -1.99 5.60
N SER A 274 6.89 -3.02 6.33
CA SER A 274 7.63 -4.27 6.45
C SER A 274 7.80 -5.04 5.14
N ALA A 275 6.90 -4.86 4.17
CA ALA A 275 7.01 -5.47 2.85
C ALA A 275 8.00 -4.75 1.91
N ILE A 276 8.30 -3.48 2.23
CA ILE A 276 9.15 -2.58 1.45
C ILE A 276 10.62 -2.75 1.87
N HIS A 277 11.53 -2.68 0.89
CA HIS A 277 12.95 -2.69 1.17
C HIS A 277 13.35 -1.51 2.08
N PRO A 278 14.16 -1.70 3.14
CA PRO A 278 14.45 -0.63 4.12
C PRO A 278 14.96 0.69 3.54
N ASN A 279 15.81 0.64 2.51
CA ASN A 279 16.29 1.85 1.81
C ASN A 279 15.18 2.68 1.16
N LYS A 280 13.99 2.10 0.93
CA LYS A 280 12.83 2.77 0.34
C LYS A 280 11.79 3.22 1.38
N HIS A 281 11.98 2.96 2.67
CA HIS A 281 11.01 3.39 3.70
C HIS A 281 10.82 4.90 3.73
N ARG A 282 11.92 5.67 3.63
CA ARG A 282 11.84 7.14 3.66
C ARG A 282 11.02 7.68 2.48
N ILE A 283 11.29 7.21 1.26
CA ILE A 283 10.54 7.65 0.09
C ILE A 283 9.07 7.22 0.17
N ALA A 284 8.79 6.01 0.67
CA ALA A 284 7.42 5.54 0.86
C ALA A 284 6.63 6.44 1.83
N VAL A 285 7.24 6.82 2.96
CA VAL A 285 6.60 7.75 3.91
C VAL A 285 6.44 9.14 3.30
N GLN A 286 7.47 9.68 2.63
CA GLN A 286 7.38 10.97 1.94
C GLN A 286 6.25 10.98 0.89
N ASN A 287 6.14 9.93 0.09
CA ASN A 287 5.07 9.78 -0.88
C ASN A 287 3.70 9.71 -0.20
N LEU A 288 3.55 8.91 0.86
CA LEU A 288 2.29 8.86 1.62
C LEU A 288 1.86 10.25 2.09
N THR A 289 2.79 11.08 2.60
CA THR A 289 2.45 12.42 3.11
C THR A 289 1.90 13.38 2.06
N LYS A 290 2.14 13.14 0.76
CA LYS A 290 1.51 13.90 -0.33
C LYS A 290 0.01 13.65 -0.42
N LEU A 291 -0.47 12.53 0.13
CA LEU A 291 -1.87 12.13 0.13
C LEU A 291 -2.61 12.49 1.42
N ILE A 292 -1.94 13.07 2.42
CA ILE A 292 -2.53 13.39 3.73
C ILE A 292 -2.75 14.90 3.83
N LYS A 293 -3.93 15.30 4.31
CA LYS A 293 -4.21 16.72 4.62
C LYS A 293 -3.27 17.22 5.70
N LYS A 294 -3.00 18.53 5.71
CA LYS A 294 -2.36 19.17 6.87
C LYS A 294 -3.21 18.93 8.12
N GLY A 295 -2.59 18.43 9.19
CA GLY A 295 -3.30 18.04 10.42
C GLY A 295 -3.97 16.67 10.35
N GLY A 296 -3.89 15.96 9.22
CA GLY A 296 -4.36 14.59 9.08
C GLY A 296 -3.56 13.61 9.94
N THR A 297 -4.17 12.46 10.22
CA THR A 297 -3.60 11.43 11.11
C THR A 297 -3.19 10.19 10.32
N VAL A 298 -1.99 9.66 10.61
CA VAL A 298 -1.55 8.36 10.07
C VAL A 298 -1.42 7.35 11.20
N ILE A 299 -2.13 6.23 11.07
CA ILE A 299 -2.00 5.07 11.95
C ILE A 299 -1.09 4.06 11.28
N VAL A 300 -0.05 3.62 11.99
CA VAL A 300 0.92 2.65 11.46
C VAL A 300 0.94 1.42 12.35
N ARG A 301 0.87 0.24 11.74
CA ARG A 301 1.05 -1.05 12.41
C ARG A 301 1.90 -1.94 11.51
N ASP A 302 3.00 -2.44 12.03
CA ASP A 302 3.94 -3.27 11.27
C ASP A 302 4.67 -4.23 12.22
N TYR A 303 5.46 -5.17 11.67
CA TYR A 303 6.16 -6.16 12.49
C TYR A 303 7.23 -5.54 13.39
N GLY A 304 7.27 -5.96 14.64
CA GLY A 304 8.25 -5.51 15.64
C GLY A 304 9.40 -6.50 15.81
N ILE A 305 10.58 -6.01 16.17
CA ILE A 305 11.67 -6.90 16.56
C ILE A 305 11.21 -7.89 17.65
N ASN A 306 11.75 -9.11 17.60
CA ASN A 306 11.46 -10.20 18.54
C ASN A 306 10.04 -10.79 18.46
N ASP A 307 9.24 -10.35 17.48
CA ASP A 307 8.00 -11.03 17.13
C ASP A 307 8.26 -12.51 16.85
N HIS A 308 7.34 -13.38 17.27
CA HIS A 308 7.47 -14.81 16.99
C HIS A 308 7.61 -15.09 15.48
N ALA A 309 6.97 -14.27 14.63
CA ALA A 309 7.11 -14.35 13.17
C ALA A 309 8.57 -14.15 12.71
N MET A 310 9.35 -13.28 13.37
CA MET A 310 10.76 -13.07 13.07
C MET A 310 11.57 -14.32 13.33
N ILE A 311 11.32 -14.95 14.49
CA ILE A 311 12.05 -16.12 14.96
C ILE A 311 11.73 -17.36 14.13
N ARG A 312 10.56 -17.43 13.48
CA ARG A 312 10.15 -18.58 12.65
C ARG A 312 10.92 -18.69 11.33
N PHE A 313 11.63 -17.65 10.88
CA PHE A 313 12.41 -17.74 9.65
C PHE A 313 13.48 -18.85 9.73
N GLY A 314 13.64 -19.54 8.60
CA GLY A 314 14.60 -20.62 8.43
C GLY A 314 15.89 -20.15 7.76
N ARG A 315 16.86 -21.06 7.63
CA ARG A 315 18.12 -20.78 6.92
C ARG A 315 17.85 -20.35 5.47
N GLY A 316 18.67 -19.43 4.94
CA GLY A 316 18.59 -18.98 3.56
C GLY A 316 17.43 -18.03 3.24
N THR A 317 16.76 -17.48 4.26
CA THR A 317 15.66 -16.51 4.11
C THR A 317 16.08 -15.07 4.42
N LYS A 318 17.14 -14.88 5.21
CA LYS A 318 17.66 -13.56 5.61
C LYS A 318 18.22 -12.81 4.41
N LEU A 319 17.72 -11.60 4.18
CA LEU A 319 18.19 -10.67 3.15
C LEU A 319 19.18 -9.66 3.71
N HIS A 320 18.86 -9.12 4.89
CA HIS A 320 19.68 -8.18 5.64
C HIS A 320 19.37 -8.31 7.14
N GLU A 321 20.07 -7.54 7.99
CA GLU A 321 19.66 -7.37 9.38
C GLU A 321 18.18 -7.00 9.47
N ARG A 322 17.41 -7.81 10.22
CA ARG A 322 15.95 -7.65 10.44
C ARG A 322 15.10 -7.70 9.16
N PHE A 323 15.65 -8.16 8.03
CA PHE A 323 14.94 -8.25 6.76
C PHE A 323 14.99 -9.65 6.17
N TYR A 324 13.82 -10.21 5.88
CA TYR A 324 13.66 -11.62 5.52
C TYR A 324 12.72 -11.79 4.32
N ALA A 325 12.93 -12.86 3.56
CA ALA A 325 12.03 -13.30 2.50
C ALA A 325 11.30 -14.59 2.87
N ARG A 326 10.00 -14.65 2.57
CA ARG A 326 9.18 -15.86 2.63
C ARG A 326 9.41 -16.72 1.38
N GLN A 327 8.89 -17.94 1.39
CA GLN A 327 9.03 -18.89 0.28
C GLN A 327 8.35 -18.41 -1.01
N ASP A 328 7.28 -17.62 -0.90
CA ASP A 328 6.57 -17.02 -2.04
C ASP A 328 7.25 -15.76 -2.61
N GLY A 329 8.40 -15.37 -2.03
CA GLY A 329 9.16 -14.19 -2.43
C GLY A 329 8.68 -12.88 -1.80
N THR A 330 7.56 -12.88 -1.07
CA THR A 330 7.17 -11.73 -0.25
C THR A 330 8.18 -11.52 0.89
N ARG A 331 8.25 -10.31 1.43
CA ARG A 331 9.32 -9.91 2.36
C ARG A 331 8.74 -9.33 3.64
N ALA A 332 9.54 -9.37 4.70
CA ALA A 332 9.18 -8.82 5.99
C ALA A 332 10.41 -8.19 6.67
N PHE A 333 10.30 -6.91 6.97
CA PHE A 333 11.22 -6.16 7.83
C PHE A 333 10.65 -6.00 9.23
N TYR A 334 11.51 -6.11 10.24
CA TYR A 334 11.15 -6.04 11.64
C TYR A 334 11.68 -4.75 12.29
N PHE A 335 10.76 -3.91 12.75
CA PHE A 335 11.03 -2.56 13.21
C PHE A 335 11.45 -2.52 14.68
N LYS A 336 12.44 -1.67 14.97
CA LYS A 336 12.67 -1.14 16.32
C LYS A 336 11.80 0.11 16.47
N LEU A 337 11.31 0.36 17.68
CA LEU A 337 10.41 1.50 17.95
C LEU A 337 10.99 2.84 17.47
N GLY A 338 12.26 3.13 17.80
CA GLY A 338 12.91 4.39 17.40
C GLY A 338 13.03 4.61 15.89
N LEU A 339 12.92 3.56 15.07
CA LEU A 339 12.94 3.71 13.61
C LEU A 339 11.63 4.32 13.08
N PHE A 340 10.46 4.00 13.67
CA PHE A 340 9.21 4.65 13.29
C PHE A 340 9.25 6.15 13.59
N THR A 341 9.73 6.51 14.79
CA THR A 341 9.89 7.92 15.17
C THR A 341 10.78 8.65 14.16
N TYR A 342 11.89 8.05 13.75
CA TYR A 342 12.78 8.66 12.75
C TYR A 342 12.13 8.79 11.36
N LEU A 343 11.39 7.77 10.90
CA LEU A 343 10.79 7.77 9.56
C LEU A 343 9.67 8.80 9.40
N PHE A 344 8.90 9.05 10.46
CA PHE A 344 7.75 9.96 10.44
C PHE A 344 8.03 11.35 11.05
N PHE A 345 9.27 11.62 11.47
CA PHE A 345 9.74 12.96 11.82
C PHE A 345 10.35 13.62 10.58
N ILE A 346 9.48 14.08 9.68
CA ILE A 346 9.82 14.64 8.36
C ILE A 346 9.35 16.08 8.20
#